data_AF-A0ABD4DSX7-F1
#
_entry.id   AF-A0ABD4DSX7-F1
#
_cell.length_a   1.000
_cell.length_b   1.000
_cell.length_c   1.000
_cell.angle_alpha   90.00
_cell.angle_beta   90.00
_cell.angle_gamma   90.00
#
_symmetry.space_group_name_H-M   'P 1'
#
loop_
_entity.id
_entity.type
_entity.pdbx_description
1 polymer ?
#
loop_
_entity_poly.entity_id
_entity_poly.type
_entity_poly.pdbx_seq_one_letter_code
_entity_poly.pdbx_strand_id
1 'polypeptide(L)'
;MNLHSFNISIRSSVKGSSLLILNSFLFIAGIILSFMISYPSTYIPLTIAFGLSSVSGILFFLQNSKSIKTWNWYIYYSLFMVIITSLSYLYNQGAFTIPLLGYISLGQSLLLLSMTTDLRNQSSVDWIIPARPSSLAILFSIMLVAHPVFDLIPIVIIIVGLFIMIALSYILLVSELKKLNRHYKSIKILIRNLK
;
A
#
# COMPACT_ATOMS: atom_id res chain seq x y z
N MET A 1 13.16 -8.75 -34.55
CA MET A 1 12.88 -8.92 -33.10
C MET A 1 11.58 -8.19 -32.81
N ASN A 2 10.49 -8.93 -32.61
CA ASN A 2 9.13 -8.41 -32.63
C ASN A 2 8.78 -7.80 -31.25
N LEU A 3 8.68 -6.46 -31.15
CA LEU A 3 8.52 -5.71 -29.89
C LEU A 3 7.10 -5.75 -29.28
N HIS A 4 6.22 -6.63 -29.78
CA HIS A 4 4.77 -6.51 -29.55
C HIS A 4 4.20 -7.25 -28.31
N SER A 5 4.96 -8.06 -27.56
CA SER A 5 4.32 -8.97 -26.58
C SER A 5 4.87 -9.00 -25.16
N PHE A 6 5.77 -8.11 -24.75
CA PHE A 6 5.93 -7.91 -23.32
C PHE A 6 4.71 -7.14 -22.81
N ASN A 7 3.78 -7.86 -22.18
CA ASN A 7 2.66 -7.31 -21.43
C ASN A 7 3.20 -6.66 -20.14
N ILE A 8 3.98 -5.60 -20.30
CA ILE A 8 4.61 -4.89 -19.21
C ILE A 8 3.55 -4.02 -18.54
N SER A 9 3.36 -4.24 -17.24
CA SER A 9 2.44 -3.50 -16.37
C SER A 9 2.83 -2.01 -16.28
N ILE A 10 4.14 -1.72 -16.22
CA ILE A 10 4.71 -0.38 -16.14
C ILE A 10 5.48 -0.09 -17.42
N ARG A 11 4.98 0.85 -18.22
CA ARG A 11 5.48 1.15 -19.57
C ARG A 11 6.52 2.25 -19.62
N SER A 12 6.62 3.07 -18.57
CA SER A 12 7.56 4.17 -18.49
C SER A 12 7.85 4.57 -17.04
N SER A 13 8.75 5.52 -16.83
CA SER A 13 9.10 6.01 -15.50
C SER A 13 7.87 6.51 -14.73
N VAL A 14 7.79 6.10 -13.46
CA VAL A 14 6.73 6.43 -12.51
C VAL A 14 7.10 7.70 -11.75
N LYS A 15 6.20 8.68 -11.70
CA LYS A 15 6.34 9.94 -10.96
C LYS A 15 5.60 9.86 -9.62
N GLY A 16 5.82 10.83 -8.73
CA GLY A 16 5.03 10.93 -7.49
C GLY A 16 5.37 9.89 -6.42
N SER A 17 6.55 9.26 -6.44
CA SER A 17 6.97 8.32 -5.39
C SER A 17 6.96 8.91 -3.97
N SER A 18 6.97 10.24 -3.83
CA SER A 18 6.78 10.95 -2.57
C SER A 18 5.40 10.69 -1.95
N LEU A 19 4.35 10.52 -2.76
CA LEU A 19 2.99 10.21 -2.28
C LEU A 19 2.93 8.83 -1.60
N LEU A 20 3.67 7.86 -2.15
CA LEU A 20 3.77 6.53 -1.54
C LEU A 20 4.62 6.53 -0.26
N ILE A 21 5.67 7.36 -0.18
CA ILE A 21 6.45 7.55 1.05
C ILE A 21 5.58 8.21 2.13
N LEU A 22 4.77 9.20 1.75
CA LEU A 22 3.84 9.86 2.66
C LEU A 22 2.91 8.85 3.34
N ASN A 23 2.47 7.81 2.62
CA ASN A 23 1.63 6.75 3.20
C ASN A 23 2.33 5.98 4.32
N SER A 24 3.62 5.66 4.13
CA SER A 24 4.42 5.04 5.19
C SER A 24 4.46 5.90 6.45
N PHE A 25 4.70 7.21 6.28
CA PHE A 25 4.69 8.17 7.39
C PHE A 25 3.32 8.27 8.06
N LEU A 26 2.23 8.32 7.27
CA LEU A 26 0.86 8.36 7.79
C LEU A 26 0.54 7.13 8.65
N PHE A 27 0.95 5.93 8.24
CA PHE A 27 0.71 4.73 9.03
C PHE A 27 1.54 4.71 10.32
N ILE A 28 2.82 5.12 10.28
CA ILE A 28 3.65 5.21 11.48
C ILE A 28 3.07 6.25 12.46
N ALA A 29 2.70 7.43 11.97
CA ALA A 29 2.08 8.48 12.78
C ALA A 29 0.73 8.02 13.34
N GLY A 30 -0.07 7.32 12.54
CA GLY A 30 -1.35 6.75 12.93
C GLY A 30 -1.22 5.77 14.10
N ILE A 31 -0.24 4.85 14.04
CA ILE A 31 0.07 3.94 15.16
C ILE A 31 0.41 4.74 16.42
N ILE A 32 1.38 5.65 16.34
CA ILE A 32 1.89 6.39 17.51
C ILE A 32 0.74 7.17 18.17
N LEU A 33 -0.04 7.91 17.37
CA LEU A 33 -1.17 8.68 17.87
C LEU A 33 -2.26 7.78 18.48
N SER A 34 -2.54 6.64 17.85
CA SER A 34 -3.51 5.66 18.37
C SER A 34 -3.15 5.14 19.76
N PHE A 35 -1.87 4.89 20.04
CA PHE A 35 -1.41 4.41 21.35
C PHE A 35 -1.21 5.51 22.40
N MET A 36 -1.05 6.77 21.97
CA MET A 36 -0.94 7.92 22.89
C MET A 36 -2.29 8.40 23.42
N ILE A 37 -3.39 8.11 22.72
CA ILE A 37 -4.74 8.54 23.10
C ILE A 37 -5.39 7.45 23.98
N SER A 38 -5.38 7.63 25.30
CA SER A 38 -5.92 6.69 26.32
C SER A 38 -7.46 6.57 26.41
N TYR A 39 -8.21 7.02 25.40
CA TYR A 39 -9.69 7.11 25.42
C TYR A 39 -10.33 6.04 24.51
N PRO A 40 -11.65 5.72 24.66
CA PRO A 40 -12.32 4.57 24.02
C PRO A 40 -12.39 4.61 22.48
N SER A 41 -11.76 5.61 21.86
CA SER A 41 -11.62 5.81 20.43
C SER A 41 -10.20 5.54 19.91
N THR A 42 -9.51 4.56 20.52
CA THR A 42 -8.07 4.23 20.32
C THR A 42 -7.63 4.07 18.86
N TYR A 43 -8.54 3.87 17.89
CA TYR A 43 -8.19 3.59 16.49
C TYR A 43 -8.63 4.66 15.48
N ILE A 44 -9.18 5.80 15.94
CA ILE A 44 -9.53 6.92 15.04
C ILE A 44 -8.33 7.42 14.22
N PRO A 45 -7.13 7.65 14.80
CA PRO A 45 -5.96 8.10 14.03
C PRO A 45 -5.60 7.16 12.88
N LEU A 46 -5.72 5.85 13.09
CA LEU A 46 -5.50 4.84 12.06
C LEU A 46 -6.54 4.91 10.93
N THR A 47 -7.82 5.11 11.25
CA THR A 47 -8.84 5.31 10.21
C THR A 47 -8.60 6.57 9.37
N ILE A 48 -8.13 7.65 9.99
CA ILE A 48 -7.74 8.88 9.29
C ILE A 48 -6.54 8.60 8.37
N ALA A 49 -5.53 7.87 8.87
CA ALA A 49 -4.37 7.47 8.07
C ALA A 49 -4.75 6.64 6.84
N PHE A 50 -5.69 5.69 6.97
CA PHE A 50 -6.22 4.92 5.83
C PHE A 50 -6.92 5.80 4.80
N GLY A 51 -7.77 6.72 5.25
CA GLY A 51 -8.49 7.64 4.36
C GLY A 51 -7.50 8.50 3.55
N LEU A 52 -6.56 9.15 4.24
CA LEU A 52 -5.52 9.97 3.61
C LEU A 52 -4.62 9.14 2.68
N SER A 53 -4.23 7.93 3.09
CA SER A 53 -3.43 7.02 2.27
C SER A 53 -4.15 6.56 1.00
N SER A 54 -5.48 6.45 1.05
CA SER A 54 -6.27 6.06 -0.11
C SER A 54 -6.42 7.23 -1.09
N VAL A 55 -6.60 8.45 -0.58
CA VAL A 55 -6.62 9.68 -1.40
C VAL A 55 -5.27 9.93 -2.07
N SER A 56 -4.16 9.79 -1.34
CA SER A 56 -2.82 9.89 -1.92
C SER A 56 -2.57 8.81 -2.98
N GLY A 57 -3.12 7.60 -2.79
CA GLY A 57 -3.13 6.52 -3.77
C GLY A 57 -3.82 6.93 -5.07
N ILE A 58 -5.03 7.49 -4.98
CA ILE A 58 -5.76 8.00 -6.15
C ILE A 58 -4.92 9.04 -6.90
N LEU A 59 -4.34 10.02 -6.20
CA LEU A 59 -3.49 11.04 -6.81
C LEU A 59 -2.26 10.42 -7.48
N PHE A 60 -1.62 9.45 -6.84
CA PHE A 60 -0.48 8.73 -7.40
C PHE A 60 -0.85 8.00 -8.70
N PHE A 61 -1.98 7.28 -8.73
CA PHE A 61 -2.40 6.56 -9.93
C PHE A 61 -2.85 7.49 -11.07
N LEU A 62 -3.50 8.62 -10.76
CA LEU A 62 -3.84 9.64 -11.75
C LEU A 62 -2.60 10.24 -12.42
N GLN A 63 -1.58 10.58 -11.63
CA GLN A 63 -0.30 11.10 -12.14
C GLN A 63 0.43 10.09 -13.02
N ASN A 64 0.19 8.79 -12.80
CA ASN A 64 0.86 7.68 -13.49
C ASN A 64 -0.04 6.93 -14.47
N SER A 65 -1.18 7.51 -14.87
CA SER A 65 -2.14 6.93 -15.82
C SER A 65 -1.53 6.54 -17.17
N LYS A 66 -0.49 7.25 -17.61
CA LYS A 66 0.26 6.94 -18.84
C LYS A 66 1.36 5.90 -18.64
N SER A 67 1.81 5.70 -17.39
CA SER A 67 2.93 4.84 -17.05
C SER A 67 2.49 3.44 -16.62
N ILE A 68 1.35 3.31 -15.94
CA ILE A 68 0.84 2.04 -15.40
C ILE A 68 -0.37 1.59 -16.24
N LYS A 69 -0.36 0.39 -16.80
CA LYS A 69 -1.45 -0.13 -17.64
C LYS A 69 -2.74 -0.35 -16.85
N THR A 70 -2.64 -0.86 -15.63
CA THR A 70 -3.73 -1.25 -14.71
C THR A 70 -4.22 -0.11 -13.82
N TRP A 71 -3.86 1.15 -14.13
CA TRP A 71 -4.13 2.32 -13.28
C TRP A 71 -5.62 2.52 -12.93
N ASN A 72 -6.54 2.25 -13.86
CA ASN A 72 -7.99 2.38 -13.63
C ASN A 72 -8.47 1.49 -12.48
N TRP A 73 -8.05 0.22 -12.49
CA TRP A 73 -8.42 -0.75 -11.45
C TRP A 73 -7.93 -0.31 -10.08
N TYR A 74 -6.73 0.25 -10.01
CA TYR A 74 -6.19 0.75 -8.76
C TYR A 74 -6.90 2.00 -8.24
N ILE A 75 -7.38 2.88 -9.13
CA ILE A 75 -8.20 4.03 -8.72
C ILE A 75 -9.54 3.56 -8.18
N TYR A 76 -10.23 2.64 -8.87
CA TYR A 76 -11.49 2.09 -8.37
C TYR A 76 -11.31 1.41 -7.02
N TYR A 77 -10.22 0.66 -6.86
CA TYR A 77 -9.86 0.06 -5.58
C TYR A 77 -9.62 1.11 -4.49
N SER A 78 -8.84 2.15 -4.79
CA SER A 78 -8.53 3.20 -3.81
C SER A 78 -9.78 4.00 -3.43
N LEU A 79 -10.69 4.24 -4.37
CA LEU A 79 -12.00 4.84 -4.11
C LEU A 79 -12.86 3.95 -3.20
N PHE A 80 -12.90 2.65 -3.48
CA PHE A 80 -13.59 1.68 -2.63
C PHE A 80 -13.03 1.69 -1.20
N MET A 81 -11.71 1.77 -1.04
CA MET A 81 -11.05 1.91 0.26
C MET A 81 -11.43 3.21 0.98
N VAL A 82 -11.51 4.35 0.27
CA VAL A 82 -12.00 5.62 0.86
C VAL A 82 -13.43 5.46 1.38
N ILE A 83 -14.32 4.88 0.57
CA ILE A 83 -15.73 4.70 0.93
C ILE A 83 -15.86 3.80 2.16
N ILE A 84 -15.21 2.63 2.16
CA ILE A 84 -15.25 1.71 3.30
C ILE A 84 -14.68 2.35 4.55
N THR A 85 -13.54 3.04 4.45
CA THR A 85 -12.91 3.67 5.61
C THR A 85 -13.79 4.79 6.19
N SER A 86 -14.43 5.58 5.33
CA SER A 86 -15.36 6.65 5.73
C SER A 86 -16.61 6.09 6.39
N LEU A 87 -17.21 5.03 5.82
CA LEU A 87 -18.33 4.32 6.45
C LEU A 87 -17.93 3.73 7.80
N SER A 88 -16.74 3.14 7.89
CA SER A 88 -16.22 2.53 9.11
C SER A 88 -16.07 3.55 10.25
N TYR A 89 -15.74 4.80 9.92
CA TYR A 89 -15.68 5.89 10.89
C TYR A 89 -17.06 6.22 11.48
N LEU A 90 -18.11 6.22 10.66
CA LEU A 90 -19.48 6.52 11.09
C LEU A 90 -20.10 5.39 11.93
N TYR A 91 -19.77 4.15 11.60
CA TYR A 91 -20.33 2.95 12.25
C TYR A 91 -19.41 2.35 13.32
N ASN A 92 -18.42 3.11 13.80
CA ASN A 92 -17.44 2.63 14.78
C ASN A 92 -18.08 2.45 16.17
N GLN A 93 -18.78 1.35 16.39
CA GLN A 93 -19.46 1.02 17.65
C GLN A 93 -18.92 -0.29 18.24
N GLY A 94 -18.18 -0.18 19.35
CA GLY A 94 -17.89 -1.28 20.28
C GLY A 94 -17.11 -2.46 19.69
N ALA A 95 -17.67 -3.66 19.76
CA ALA A 95 -16.96 -4.92 19.53
C ALA A 95 -16.53 -5.14 18.06
N PHE A 96 -17.12 -4.44 17.10
CA PHE A 96 -16.82 -4.62 15.66
C PHE A 96 -15.63 -3.82 15.17
N THR A 97 -15.09 -2.90 15.98
CA THR A 97 -13.98 -2.02 15.58
C THR A 97 -12.73 -2.79 15.18
N ILE A 98 -12.36 -3.83 15.94
CA ILE A 98 -11.15 -4.62 15.68
C ILE A 98 -11.29 -5.42 14.38
N PRO A 99 -12.31 -6.27 14.17
CA PRO A 99 -12.45 -6.98 12.91
C PRO A 99 -12.54 -6.06 11.69
N LEU A 100 -13.24 -4.91 11.83
CA LEU A 100 -13.37 -3.92 10.76
C LEU A 100 -12.02 -3.30 10.37
N LEU A 101 -11.19 -2.95 11.36
CA LEU A 101 -9.81 -2.52 11.13
C LEU A 101 -9.01 -3.59 10.39
N GLY A 102 -9.24 -4.87 10.69
CA GLY A 102 -8.62 -6.00 10.02
C GLY A 102 -9.01 -6.08 8.56
N TYR A 103 -10.29 -5.94 8.22
CA TYR A 103 -10.77 -5.94 6.84
C TYR A 103 -10.21 -4.78 6.02
N ILE A 104 -10.17 -3.56 6.58
CA ILE A 104 -9.58 -2.39 5.91
C ILE A 104 -8.08 -2.63 5.67
N SER A 105 -7.36 -3.12 6.69
CA SER A 105 -5.93 -3.40 6.58
C SER A 105 -5.62 -4.51 5.57
N LEU A 106 -6.49 -5.52 5.49
CA LEU A 106 -6.40 -6.60 4.51
C LEU A 106 -6.53 -6.03 3.10
N GLY A 107 -7.51 -5.15 2.86
CA GLY A 107 -7.66 -4.49 1.58
C GLY A 107 -6.41 -3.69 1.19
N GLN A 108 -5.90 -2.88 2.12
CA GLN A 108 -4.68 -2.10 1.87
C GLN A 108 -3.48 -2.99 1.53
N SER A 109 -3.34 -4.11 2.24
CA SER A 109 -2.24 -5.06 2.04
C SER A 109 -2.35 -5.79 0.71
N LEU A 110 -3.57 -6.12 0.25
CA LEU A 110 -3.81 -6.69 -1.08
C LEU A 110 -3.48 -5.71 -2.21
N LEU A 111 -3.80 -4.42 -2.04
CA LEU A 111 -3.43 -3.38 -3.01
C LEU A 111 -1.90 -3.24 -3.08
N LEU A 112 -1.21 -3.21 -1.94
CA LEU A 112 0.24 -3.22 -1.88
C LEU A 112 0.84 -4.45 -2.58
N LEU A 113 0.33 -5.64 -2.27
CA LEU A 113 0.78 -6.87 -2.92
C LEU A 113 0.56 -6.80 -4.44
N SER A 114 -0.60 -6.34 -4.90
CA SER A 114 -0.90 -6.16 -6.32
C SER A 114 0.10 -5.23 -7.02
N MET A 115 0.41 -4.07 -6.41
CA MET A 115 1.44 -3.15 -6.92
C MET A 115 2.81 -3.83 -7.01
N THR A 116 3.17 -4.66 -6.02
CA THR A 116 4.45 -5.39 -6.05
C THR A 116 4.46 -6.49 -7.10
N THR A 117 3.35 -7.19 -7.31
CA THR A 117 3.26 -8.20 -8.37
C THR A 117 3.31 -7.58 -9.76
N ASP A 118 2.86 -6.34 -9.93
CA ASP A 118 3.07 -5.62 -11.19
C ASP A 118 4.56 -5.37 -11.47
N LEU A 119 5.41 -5.25 -10.45
CA LEU A 119 6.87 -5.16 -10.65
C LEU A 119 7.50 -6.48 -11.11
N ARG A 120 6.82 -7.62 -10.97
CA ARG A 120 7.34 -8.95 -11.36
C ARG A 120 7.72 -9.04 -12.83
N ASN A 121 7.04 -8.27 -13.68
CA ASN A 121 7.28 -8.27 -15.12
C ASN A 121 8.45 -7.35 -15.53
N GLN A 122 9.19 -6.78 -14.57
CA GLN A 122 10.34 -5.90 -14.80
C GLN A 122 11.63 -6.64 -14.42
N SER A 123 12.60 -6.68 -15.34
CA SER A 123 13.89 -7.37 -15.11
C SER A 123 14.84 -6.61 -14.17
N SER A 124 14.65 -5.30 -14.00
CA SER A 124 15.57 -4.43 -13.25
C SER A 124 15.20 -4.25 -11.78
N VAL A 125 14.25 -5.03 -11.25
CA VAL A 125 13.59 -4.79 -9.96
C VAL A 125 13.35 -6.09 -9.22
N ASP A 126 13.61 -6.09 -7.92
CA ASP A 126 13.35 -7.24 -7.06
C ASP A 126 11.97 -7.12 -6.42
N TRP A 127 10.93 -7.56 -7.14
CA TRP A 127 9.54 -7.49 -6.70
C TRP A 127 9.26 -8.25 -5.38
N ILE A 128 10.08 -9.26 -5.07
CA ILE A 128 9.97 -10.08 -3.86
C ILE A 128 10.24 -9.25 -2.60
N ILE A 129 11.12 -8.26 -2.67
CA ILE A 129 11.52 -7.44 -1.51
C ILE A 129 10.32 -6.73 -0.88
N PRO A 130 9.53 -5.93 -1.62
CA PRO A 130 8.31 -5.32 -1.07
C PRO A 130 7.12 -6.29 -0.97
N ALA A 131 7.13 -7.43 -1.66
CA ALA A 131 6.06 -8.43 -1.57
C ALA A 131 6.07 -9.24 -0.26
N ARG A 132 7.24 -9.48 0.34
CA ARG A 132 7.35 -10.17 1.63
C ARG A 132 6.61 -9.45 2.76
N PRO A 133 6.87 -8.16 3.03
CA PRO A 133 6.17 -7.46 4.11
C PRO A 133 4.69 -7.26 3.83
N SER A 134 4.28 -7.08 2.57
CA SER A 134 2.85 -6.98 2.24
C SER A 134 2.12 -8.30 2.46
N SER A 135 2.76 -9.43 2.15
CA SER A 135 2.23 -10.76 2.45
C SER A 135 2.12 -11.02 3.96
N LEU A 136 3.10 -10.57 4.76
CA LEU A 136 3.02 -10.68 6.22
C LEU A 136 1.94 -9.76 6.81
N ALA A 137 1.73 -8.57 6.23
CA ALA A 137 0.65 -7.68 6.61
C ALA A 137 -0.74 -8.30 6.32
N ILE A 138 -0.89 -9.07 5.23
CA ILE A 138 -2.12 -9.85 4.98
C ILE A 138 -2.33 -10.86 6.11
N LEU A 139 -1.29 -11.58 6.53
CA LEU A 139 -1.38 -12.56 7.61
C LEU A 139 -1.81 -11.90 8.93
N PHE A 140 -1.19 -10.80 9.34
CA PHE A 140 -1.62 -10.05 10.52
C PHE A 140 -3.04 -9.49 10.40
N SER A 141 -3.44 -9.06 9.21
CA SER A 141 -4.81 -8.57 8.98
C SER A 141 -5.85 -9.68 9.17
N ILE A 142 -5.57 -10.89 8.69
CA ILE A 142 -6.43 -12.06 8.90
C ILE A 142 -6.53 -12.41 10.39
N MET A 143 -5.41 -12.39 11.11
CA MET A 143 -5.40 -12.58 12.57
C MET A 143 -6.27 -11.54 13.28
N LEU A 144 -6.26 -10.30 12.81
CA LEU A 144 -7.04 -9.21 13.37
C LEU A 144 -8.55 -9.37 13.11
N VAL A 145 -8.91 -9.85 11.91
CA VAL A 145 -10.31 -10.20 11.57
C VAL A 145 -10.81 -11.34 12.45
N ALA A 146 -9.97 -12.36 12.66
CA ALA A 146 -10.28 -13.54 13.47
C ALA A 146 -9.92 -13.38 14.95
N HIS A 147 -9.66 -12.16 15.44
CA HIS A 147 -9.20 -11.92 16.81
C HIS A 147 -10.04 -12.62 17.90
N PRO A 148 -11.38 -12.73 17.82
CA PRO A 148 -12.17 -13.45 18.83
C PRO A 148 -11.75 -14.93 19.03
N VAL A 149 -10.99 -15.50 18.09
CA VAL A 149 -10.48 -16.88 18.11
C VAL A 149 -9.04 -16.95 18.64
N PHE A 150 -8.29 -15.84 18.57
CA PHE A 150 -6.85 -15.79 18.85
C PHE A 150 -6.55 -15.01 20.15
N ASP A 151 -7.00 -15.53 21.29
CA ASP A 151 -6.81 -14.90 22.62
C ASP A 151 -5.38 -15.05 23.19
N LEU A 152 -4.50 -15.79 22.49
CA LEU A 152 -3.14 -16.12 22.93
C LEU A 152 -2.13 -14.99 22.70
N ILE A 153 -2.39 -14.07 21.76
CA ILE A 153 -1.45 -13.03 21.37
C ILE A 153 -2.07 -11.67 21.69
N PRO A 154 -1.38 -10.78 22.44
CA PRO A 154 -1.87 -9.44 22.69
C PRO A 154 -2.20 -8.69 21.38
N ILE A 155 -3.44 -8.20 21.25
CA ILE A 155 -3.92 -7.46 20.08
C ILE A 155 -2.99 -6.31 19.66
N VAL A 156 -2.37 -5.66 20.64
CA VAL A 156 -1.43 -4.56 20.46
C VAL A 156 -0.25 -4.99 19.58
N ILE A 157 0.30 -6.19 19.81
CA ILE A 157 1.43 -6.71 19.04
C ILE A 157 1.01 -6.97 17.58
N ILE A 158 -0.20 -7.49 17.38
CA ILE A 158 -0.75 -7.76 16.04
C ILE A 158 -0.94 -6.44 15.28
N ILE A 159 -1.54 -5.43 15.92
CA ILE A 159 -1.76 -4.10 15.33
C ILE A 159 -0.42 -3.44 14.98
N VAL A 160 0.51 -3.35 15.94
CA VAL A 160 1.81 -2.71 15.73
C VAL A 160 2.58 -3.42 14.60
N GLY A 161 2.63 -4.77 14.63
CA GLY A 161 3.27 -5.56 13.60
C GLY A 161 2.66 -5.34 12.21
N LEU A 162 1.33 -5.37 12.12
CA LEU A 162 0.59 -5.12 10.89
C LEU A 162 0.97 -3.79 10.24
N PHE A 163 0.86 -2.69 10.98
CA PHE A 163 1.08 -1.37 10.42
C PHE A 163 2.56 -1.07 10.14
N ILE A 164 3.49 -1.63 10.92
CA ILE A 164 4.92 -1.59 10.59
C ILE A 164 5.17 -2.30 9.26
N MET A 165 4.56 -3.46 9.03
CA MET A 165 4.74 -4.20 7.78
C MET A 165 4.11 -3.47 6.58
N ILE A 166 2.96 -2.81 6.75
CA ILE A 166 2.38 -1.93 5.72
C ILE A 166 3.33 -0.75 5.42
N ALA A 167 3.81 -0.06 6.45
CA ALA A 167 4.71 1.08 6.30
C ALA A 167 6.03 0.70 5.62
N LEU A 168 6.60 -0.45 6.00
CA LEU A 168 7.81 -1.01 5.41
C LEU A 168 7.60 -1.38 3.94
N SER A 169 6.45 -1.98 3.60
CA SER A 169 6.08 -2.32 2.23
C SER A 169 6.08 -1.09 1.31
N TYR A 170 5.53 0.04 1.77
CA TYR A 170 5.55 1.30 1.02
C TYR A 170 6.98 1.81 0.76
N ILE A 171 7.83 1.81 1.78
CA ILE A 171 9.23 2.27 1.66
C ILE A 171 9.98 1.42 0.62
N LEU A 172 9.86 0.10 0.74
CA LEU A 172 10.52 -0.84 -0.16
C LEU A 172 9.97 -0.75 -1.58
N LEU A 173 8.65 -0.61 -1.74
CA LEU A 173 8.02 -0.41 -3.05
C LEU A 173 8.58 0.83 -3.74
N VAL A 174 8.74 1.93 -3.00
CA VAL A 174 9.31 3.17 -3.54
C VAL A 174 10.78 3.02 -3.92
N SER A 175 11.57 2.29 -3.12
CA SER A 175 12.97 1.99 -3.46
C SER A 175 13.05 1.25 -4.80
N GLU A 176 12.24 0.23 -4.99
CA GLU A 176 12.16 -0.56 -6.21
C GLU A 176 11.67 0.26 -7.41
N LEU A 177 10.67 1.13 -7.23
CA LEU A 177 10.23 2.07 -8.27
C LEU A 177 11.32 3.08 -8.66
N LYS A 178 12.13 3.54 -7.70
CA LYS A 178 13.28 4.42 -7.98
C LYS A 178 14.36 3.69 -8.78
N LYS A 179 14.65 2.42 -8.49
CA LYS A 179 15.56 1.59 -9.30
C LYS A 179 15.06 1.46 -10.73
N LEU A 180 13.77 1.13 -10.90
CA LEU A 180 13.11 1.05 -12.20
C LEU A 180 13.22 2.36 -13.00
N ASN A 181 12.98 3.50 -12.34
CA ASN A 181 13.08 4.82 -12.96
C ASN A 181 14.51 5.14 -13.44
N ARG A 182 15.54 4.77 -12.67
CA ARG A 182 16.95 4.95 -13.09
C ARG A 182 17.27 4.11 -14.31
N HIS A 183 16.76 2.87 -14.37
CA HIS A 183 16.92 1.99 -15.52
C HIS A 183 16.30 2.60 -16.79
N TYR A 184 15.05 3.06 -16.72
CA TYR A 184 14.40 3.73 -17.86
C TYR A 184 15.12 5.01 -18.29
N LYS A 185 15.63 5.81 -17.35
CA LYS A 185 16.40 7.02 -17.66
C LYS A 185 17.69 6.67 -18.41
N SER A 186 18.39 5.62 -18.00
CA SER A 186 19.63 5.16 -18.63
C SER A 186 19.39 4.70 -20.07
N ILE A 187 18.36 3.89 -20.31
CA ILE A 187 17.96 3.47 -21.66
C ILE A 187 17.63 4.68 -22.54
N LYS A 188 16.88 5.66 -22.01
CA LYS A 188 16.51 6.87 -22.77
C LYS A 188 17.73 7.70 -23.17
N ILE A 189 18.73 7.83 -22.30
CA ILE A 189 19.98 8.54 -22.60
C ILE A 189 20.75 7.80 -23.70
N LEU A 190 20.85 6.47 -23.59
CA LEU A 190 21.58 5.64 -24.55
C LEU A 190 20.96 5.72 -25.96
N ILE A 191 19.62 5.66 -26.06
CA ILE A 191 18.90 5.83 -27.33
C ILE A 191 19.13 7.23 -27.92
N ARG A 192 19.19 8.27 -27.09
CA ARG A 192 19.42 9.64 -27.56
C ARG A 192 20.83 9.83 -28.12
N ASN A 193 21.83 9.18 -27.55
CA ASN A 193 23.22 9.28 -27.98
C ASN A 193 23.53 8.44 -29.24
N LEU A 194 22.64 7.52 -29.62
CA LEU A 194 22.73 6.70 -30.83
C LEU A 194 22.06 7.36 -32.06
N LYS A 195 21.35 8.47 -31.86
CA LYS A 195 20.77 9.31 -32.93
C LYS A 195 21.66 10.52 -33.19
#